data_AF-A0AAN7PWF0-F1
#
_entry.id   AF-A0AAN7PWF0-F1
#
_cell.length_a   1.000
_cell.length_b   1.000
_cell.length_c   1.000
_cell.angle_alpha   90.00
_cell.angle_beta   90.00
_cell.angle_gamma   90.00
#
_symmetry.space_group_name_H-M   'P 1'
#
loop_
_entity.id
_entity.type
_entity.pdbx_description
1 polymer ?
#
loop_
_entity_poly.entity_id
_entity_poly.type
_entity_poly.pdbx_seq_one_letter_code
_entity_poly.pdbx_strand_id
1 'polypeptide(L)'
;MHRIGDGGSLWVWRLLILLQFVGGILSWGKEGHFATCRIAEEYLTEDAKAAVKELLPSSAGGDLASVCSWPDEIRHSYRWRWSGPLHYVDTPDFKCNYEYCRDCHDLGGNKDRCVTGAIYNYTKQLMDFNHGRYSTVEYNLTEALMFLSHFVGDVHQPLHVGFTGDEGGNTIIVHWYGRKTNLHHVWDNMIIDSALKMFYQSDLNNMIEAIQSNITDVWFNDVSSWRNCAANQTACPDPYASESINLACKFAYKDVTPGSTLKNDYFCSRLPIVEQRLAQGGVRLAATLNRIFASGPKASKMRDLNGVFALGFVLWMELALVFAPTAQGWSKEGHTMTCRIAQALLKPEVNEVVRHLLPESANGDLSSLCTWPDQIRHWYKYRWTSSLHFIDTPDNKCSFDYSRDCHDQHGQQNMCVAGAVKNFTSQLLHYKEGTSDRRYNLTEALLFLSHFMGDIHQPMHVGFTSDEGGNTIQLHWFRHKSNLHHVWDREIILTAAKDYYENDMDLLLQEIQGNFTNGVWSDDTSSWTDCADLLSCPVKYATESLNLACKWGYKGAENGAMLADDYFNSRMPIVMKRVAQGGVRLAMILNRVFSSTVVEEGFPAPA
;
A
#
# COMPACT_ATOMS: atom_id res chain seq x y z
N MET A 1 16.40 -67.48 -9.87
CA MET A 1 16.34 -66.88 -11.21
C MET A 1 15.82 -65.45 -11.05
N HIS A 2 16.68 -64.50 -11.42
CA HIS A 2 16.55 -63.05 -11.60
C HIS A 2 15.73 -62.12 -10.67
N ARG A 3 16.49 -61.17 -10.08
CA ARG A 3 16.13 -59.78 -9.74
C ARG A 3 15.73 -58.99 -10.98
N ILE A 4 14.76 -58.07 -10.85
CA ILE A 4 14.68 -56.66 -11.36
C ILE A 4 13.61 -56.00 -10.47
N GLY A 5 13.72 -54.84 -9.82
CA GLY A 5 14.57 -53.67 -9.98
C GLY A 5 13.64 -52.46 -9.81
N ASP A 6 13.63 -51.89 -8.61
CA ASP A 6 12.82 -50.73 -8.19
C ASP A 6 13.25 -49.47 -8.96
N GLY A 7 12.31 -48.80 -9.63
CA GLY A 7 12.63 -47.75 -10.60
C GLY A 7 11.41 -47.00 -11.12
N GLY A 8 10.73 -46.25 -10.23
CA GLY A 8 9.58 -45.43 -10.63
C GLY A 8 9.36 -44.12 -9.86
N SER A 9 10.14 -43.83 -8.81
CA SER A 9 9.85 -42.69 -7.90
C SER A 9 10.78 -41.47 -8.04
N LEU A 10 11.70 -41.47 -9.01
CA LEU A 10 12.74 -40.43 -9.13
C LEU A 10 12.48 -39.36 -10.21
N TRP A 11 11.38 -39.44 -10.97
CA TRP A 11 11.08 -38.49 -12.05
C TRP A 11 10.01 -37.44 -11.72
N VAL A 12 9.16 -37.67 -10.71
CA VAL A 12 8.11 -36.70 -10.32
C VAL A 12 8.66 -35.63 -9.36
N TRP A 13 9.71 -35.94 -8.60
CA TRP A 13 10.34 -35.02 -7.65
C TRP A 13 11.28 -33.97 -8.26
N ARG A 14 11.55 -34.03 -9.58
CA ARG A 14 12.40 -33.03 -10.28
C ARG A 14 11.63 -31.94 -11.02
N LEU A 15 10.30 -32.07 -11.19
CA LEU A 15 9.48 -31.01 -11.81
C LEU A 15 8.92 -29.98 -10.80
N LEU A 16 8.92 -30.30 -9.50
CA LEU A 16 8.37 -29.45 -8.43
C LEU A 16 9.37 -28.47 -7.80
N ILE A 17 10.63 -28.45 -8.25
CA ILE A 17 11.68 -27.57 -7.72
C ILE A 17 11.98 -26.38 -8.66
N LEU A 18 11.31 -26.28 -9.82
CA LEU A 18 11.57 -25.25 -10.84
C LEU A 18 10.51 -24.15 -10.95
N LEU A 19 9.62 -24.01 -9.96
CA LEU A 19 8.58 -22.97 -9.92
C LEU A 19 8.60 -22.10 -8.65
N GLN A 20 9.70 -22.12 -7.92
CA GLN A 20 9.98 -21.11 -6.89
C GLN A 20 11.13 -20.26 -7.34
N PHE A 21 10.82 -19.15 -8.02
CA PHE A 21 11.56 -17.87 -8.04
C PHE A 21 10.89 -16.97 -9.08
N VAL A 22 9.78 -16.34 -8.70
CA VAL A 22 9.38 -15.08 -9.33
C VAL A 22 9.23 -14.10 -8.18
N GLY A 23 10.34 -13.50 -7.77
CA GLY A 23 10.30 -12.30 -6.97
C GLY A 23 9.62 -11.22 -7.81
N GLY A 24 8.58 -10.60 -7.29
CA GLY A 24 8.02 -9.40 -7.91
C GLY A 24 9.12 -8.36 -8.02
N ILE A 25 9.48 -8.02 -9.26
CA ILE A 25 10.54 -7.07 -9.61
C ILE A 25 10.02 -5.65 -9.33
N LEU A 26 9.90 -5.24 -8.07
CA LEU A 26 9.59 -3.83 -7.80
C LEU A 26 10.77 -2.99 -8.26
N SER A 27 10.45 -1.86 -8.90
CA SER A 27 11.39 -0.81 -9.26
C SER A 27 11.89 -0.14 -7.96
N TRP A 28 12.36 1.12 -7.88
CA TRP A 28 12.76 1.67 -6.57
C TRP A 28 11.65 1.38 -5.56
N GLY A 29 12.01 1.01 -4.32
CA GLY A 29 10.99 0.81 -3.30
C GLY A 29 10.08 2.04 -3.20
N LYS A 30 8.88 1.88 -2.63
CA LYS A 30 7.92 2.97 -2.44
C LYS A 30 8.58 4.21 -1.83
N GLU A 31 9.51 4.00 -0.89
CA GLU A 31 10.31 5.01 -0.21
C GLU A 31 11.23 5.78 -1.18
N GLY A 32 11.88 5.11 -2.13
CA GLY A 32 12.77 5.74 -3.11
C GLY A 32 12.02 6.63 -4.10
N HIS A 33 10.87 6.17 -4.60
CA HIS A 33 9.99 6.99 -5.45
C HIS A 33 9.40 8.17 -4.69
N PHE A 34 8.95 7.96 -3.45
CA PHE A 34 8.44 9.03 -2.60
C PHE A 34 9.53 10.09 -2.36
N ALA A 35 10.73 9.68 -1.96
CA ALA A 35 11.85 10.60 -1.72
C ALA A 35 12.22 11.39 -2.97
N THR A 36 12.35 10.72 -4.12
CA THR A 36 12.65 11.36 -5.42
C THR A 36 11.64 12.46 -5.74
N CYS A 37 10.34 12.17 -5.62
CA CYS A 37 9.29 13.13 -5.92
C CYS A 37 9.15 14.24 -4.89
N ARG A 38 9.32 13.93 -3.59
CA ARG A 38 9.32 14.96 -2.54
C ARG A 38 10.46 15.94 -2.73
N ILE A 39 11.66 15.45 -3.05
CA ILE A 39 12.80 16.30 -3.39
C ILE A 39 12.43 17.17 -4.60
N ALA A 40 11.82 16.60 -5.64
CA ALA A 40 11.47 17.35 -6.84
C ALA A 40 10.51 18.52 -6.55
N GLU A 41 9.48 18.30 -5.72
CA GLU A 41 8.48 19.33 -5.38
C GLU A 41 9.09 20.59 -4.75
N GLU A 42 10.15 20.43 -3.97
CA GLU A 42 10.86 21.52 -3.30
C GLU A 42 11.71 22.37 -4.26
N TYR A 43 11.94 21.87 -5.48
CA TYR A 43 12.67 22.58 -6.54
C TYR A 43 11.78 22.98 -7.74
N LEU A 44 10.45 22.82 -7.64
CA LEU A 44 9.52 23.30 -8.67
C LEU A 44 9.42 24.83 -8.65
N THR A 45 9.34 25.44 -9.84
CA THR A 45 8.91 26.83 -9.97
C THR A 45 7.43 26.97 -9.64
N GLU A 46 6.96 28.17 -9.33
CA GLU A 46 5.54 28.40 -9.02
C GLU A 46 4.61 27.95 -10.15
N ASP A 47 4.98 28.21 -11.42
CA ASP A 47 4.22 27.77 -12.59
C ASP A 47 4.13 26.24 -12.68
N ALA A 48 5.26 25.55 -12.46
CA ALA A 48 5.30 24.10 -12.49
C ALA A 48 4.54 23.49 -11.31
N LYS A 49 4.65 24.10 -10.11
CA LYS A 49 3.92 23.67 -8.92
C LYS A 49 2.41 23.82 -9.09
N ALA A 50 1.96 24.90 -9.72
CA ALA A 50 0.56 25.12 -10.05
C ALA A 50 0.05 24.09 -11.06
N ALA A 51 0.79 23.87 -12.16
CA ALA A 51 0.42 22.89 -13.19
C ALA A 51 0.43 21.45 -12.64
N VAL A 52 1.43 21.08 -11.84
CA VAL A 52 1.49 19.78 -11.15
C VAL A 52 0.27 19.62 -10.25
N LYS A 53 -0.05 20.60 -9.40
CA LYS A 53 -1.25 20.54 -8.54
C LYS A 53 -2.55 20.42 -9.32
N GLU A 54 -2.66 21.06 -10.48
CA GLU A 54 -3.83 20.99 -11.34
C GLU A 54 -3.98 19.60 -11.99
N LEU A 55 -2.86 18.99 -12.40
CA LEU A 55 -2.84 17.67 -13.03
C LEU A 55 -2.95 16.52 -12.03
N LEU A 56 -2.55 16.74 -10.78
CA LEU A 56 -2.62 15.71 -9.74
C LEU A 56 -4.08 15.32 -9.45
N PRO A 57 -4.35 14.03 -9.23
CA PRO A 57 -5.67 13.62 -8.80
C PRO A 57 -5.95 14.17 -7.40
N SER A 58 -7.20 14.45 -7.07
CA SER A 58 -7.56 14.97 -5.74
C SER A 58 -7.12 14.05 -4.58
N SER A 59 -6.95 12.74 -4.84
CA SER A 59 -6.42 11.76 -3.88
C SER A 59 -4.96 12.03 -3.48
N ALA A 60 -4.20 12.72 -4.33
CA ALA A 60 -2.83 13.10 -4.03
C ALA A 60 -2.74 14.26 -3.03
N GLY A 61 -3.84 14.94 -2.69
CA GLY A 61 -3.81 16.06 -1.74
C GLY A 61 -2.94 17.25 -2.18
N GLY A 62 -2.63 17.34 -3.48
CA GLY A 62 -1.68 18.31 -4.03
C GLY A 62 -0.21 17.95 -3.79
N ASP A 63 0.08 16.70 -3.43
CA ASP A 63 1.40 16.14 -3.16
C ASP A 63 1.74 15.04 -4.19
N LEU A 64 2.69 15.35 -5.09
CA LEU A 64 3.18 14.45 -6.13
C LEU A 64 3.84 13.20 -5.54
N ALA A 65 4.55 13.33 -4.41
CA ALA A 65 5.26 12.21 -3.79
C ALA A 65 4.31 11.08 -3.37
N SER A 66 3.08 11.43 -2.97
CA SER A 66 2.06 10.47 -2.55
C SER A 66 1.60 9.50 -3.65
N VAL A 67 1.80 9.86 -4.93
CA VAL A 67 1.37 9.08 -6.09
C VAL A 67 2.52 8.58 -6.95
N CYS A 68 3.77 8.84 -6.57
CA CYS A 68 4.93 8.44 -7.37
C CYS A 68 5.22 6.94 -7.40
N SER A 69 4.63 6.14 -6.51
CA SER A 69 4.69 4.67 -6.57
C SER A 69 3.59 4.05 -7.44
N TRP A 70 2.62 4.83 -7.92
CA TRP A 70 1.44 4.30 -8.61
C TRP A 70 1.74 3.43 -9.84
N PRO A 71 2.73 3.75 -10.70
CA PRO A 71 3.06 2.88 -11.85
C PRO A 71 3.47 1.45 -11.46
N ASP A 72 4.17 1.27 -10.35
CA ASP A 72 4.53 -0.05 -9.83
C ASP A 72 3.30 -0.83 -9.33
N GLU A 73 2.33 -0.13 -8.76
CA GLU A 73 1.11 -0.73 -8.24
C GLU A 73 0.21 -1.25 -9.38
N ILE A 74 0.17 -0.52 -10.50
CA ILE A 74 -0.74 -0.82 -11.61
C ILE A 74 -0.17 -1.76 -12.66
N ARG A 75 1.15 -1.81 -12.89
CA ARG A 75 1.78 -2.57 -13.99
C ARG A 75 1.45 -4.07 -14.03
N HIS A 76 0.99 -4.66 -12.92
CA HIS A 76 0.57 -6.07 -12.86
C HIS A 76 -0.89 -6.30 -13.27
N SER A 77 -1.70 -5.23 -13.27
CA SER A 77 -3.10 -5.27 -13.69
C SER A 77 -3.21 -5.53 -15.18
N TYR A 78 -4.17 -6.35 -15.60
CA TYR A 78 -4.37 -6.72 -17.02
C TYR A 78 -4.36 -5.51 -17.97
N ARG A 79 -5.04 -4.42 -17.57
CA ARG A 79 -5.12 -3.16 -18.34
C ARG A 79 -3.76 -2.48 -18.55
N TRP A 80 -2.81 -2.71 -17.66
CA TRP A 80 -1.56 -1.95 -17.56
C TRP A 80 -0.32 -2.83 -17.73
N ARG A 81 -0.45 -4.13 -18.03
CA ARG A 81 0.69 -5.04 -18.27
C ARG A 81 1.68 -4.53 -19.31
N TRP A 82 1.20 -3.72 -20.25
CA TRP A 82 2.04 -3.09 -21.26
C TRP A 82 3.07 -2.12 -20.68
N SER A 83 2.86 -1.57 -19.47
CA SER A 83 3.81 -0.65 -18.84
C SER A 83 4.99 -1.36 -18.19
N GLY A 84 4.92 -2.68 -17.97
CA GLY A 84 5.99 -3.44 -17.28
C GLY A 84 7.40 -3.21 -17.86
N PRO A 85 7.62 -3.34 -19.18
CA PRO A 85 8.93 -3.06 -19.80
C PRO A 85 9.39 -1.60 -19.70
N LEU A 86 8.51 -0.66 -19.32
CA LEU A 86 8.84 0.76 -19.23
C LEU A 86 9.56 1.13 -17.93
N HIS A 87 9.69 0.21 -16.97
CA HIS A 87 10.36 0.46 -15.70
C HIS A 87 11.88 0.28 -15.76
N TYR A 88 12.41 -0.29 -16.83
CA TYR A 88 13.84 -0.60 -16.92
C TYR A 88 14.37 -0.50 -18.36
N VAL A 89 15.68 -0.69 -18.48
CA VAL A 89 16.42 -0.89 -19.72
C VAL A 89 17.36 -2.08 -19.50
N ASP A 90 17.31 -3.03 -20.44
CA ASP A 90 18.26 -4.13 -20.48
C ASP A 90 19.48 -3.73 -21.31
N THR A 91 20.67 -3.76 -20.69
CA THR A 91 21.95 -3.54 -21.39
C THR A 91 22.71 -4.84 -21.60
N PRO A 92 23.58 -4.95 -22.63
CA PRO A 92 24.33 -6.17 -22.86
C PRO A 92 25.26 -6.50 -21.69
N ASP A 93 25.27 -7.78 -21.33
CA ASP A 93 26.04 -8.30 -20.21
C ASP A 93 27.50 -7.85 -20.26
N PHE A 94 27.99 -7.38 -19.12
CA PHE A 94 29.38 -6.95 -18.89
C PHE A 94 29.87 -5.78 -19.77
N LYS A 95 29.00 -5.18 -20.60
CA LYS A 95 29.37 -4.07 -21.49
C LYS A 95 29.45 -2.73 -20.76
N CYS A 96 28.70 -2.60 -19.67
CA CYS A 96 28.69 -1.42 -18.80
C CYS A 96 28.45 -0.10 -19.54
N ASN A 97 27.63 -0.13 -20.60
CA ASN A 97 27.28 1.03 -21.38
C ASN A 97 25.83 0.96 -21.86
N TYR A 98 25.27 2.14 -22.13
CA TYR A 98 23.93 2.31 -22.64
C TYR A 98 23.96 2.97 -24.02
N GLU A 99 23.21 2.43 -24.96
CA GLU A 99 22.99 2.99 -26.30
C GLU A 99 21.50 2.88 -26.66
N TYR A 100 20.80 4.02 -26.77
CA TYR A 100 19.34 4.06 -26.94
C TYR A 100 18.82 3.15 -28.06
N CYS A 101 19.37 3.27 -29.27
CA CYS A 101 18.90 2.48 -30.42
C CYS A 101 19.11 0.97 -30.25
N ARG A 102 20.12 0.58 -29.47
CA ARG A 102 20.46 -0.81 -29.20
C ARG A 102 19.59 -1.36 -28.08
N ASP A 103 19.45 -0.63 -26.98
CA ASP A 103 18.97 -1.15 -25.69
C ASP A 103 17.51 -0.77 -25.38
N CYS A 104 16.98 0.31 -25.97
CA CYS A 104 15.62 0.74 -25.66
C CYS A 104 14.58 -0.03 -26.48
N HIS A 105 14.26 -1.24 -26.03
CA HIS A 105 13.19 -2.07 -26.56
C HIS A 105 12.67 -3.06 -25.51
N ASP A 106 11.47 -3.59 -25.72
CA ASP A 106 10.97 -4.71 -24.91
C ASP A 106 11.54 -6.05 -25.39
N LEU A 107 11.19 -7.15 -24.71
CA LEU A 107 11.58 -8.51 -25.10
C LEU A 107 11.11 -8.92 -26.50
N GLY A 108 10.08 -8.26 -27.04
CA GLY A 108 9.60 -8.45 -28.41
C GLY A 108 10.39 -7.66 -29.46
N GLY A 109 11.38 -6.87 -29.05
CA GLY A 109 12.17 -6.00 -29.93
C GLY A 109 11.43 -4.73 -30.36
N ASN A 110 10.28 -4.42 -29.76
CA ASN A 110 9.54 -3.21 -30.04
C ASN A 110 10.31 -2.01 -29.49
N LYS A 111 10.74 -1.11 -30.37
CA LYS A 111 11.53 0.08 -30.02
C LYS A 111 10.78 1.01 -29.08
N ASP A 112 11.54 1.80 -28.32
CA ASP A 112 11.06 2.83 -27.37
C ASP A 112 10.29 2.29 -26.16
N ARG A 113 10.20 0.96 -25.99
CA ARG A 113 9.55 0.31 -24.85
C ARG A 113 10.55 -0.01 -23.74
N CYS A 114 11.13 1.05 -23.18
CA CYS A 114 12.03 1.01 -22.05
C CYS A 114 11.86 2.29 -21.20
N VAL A 115 12.54 2.40 -20.06
CA VAL A 115 12.41 3.57 -19.17
C VAL A 115 12.81 4.90 -19.81
N THR A 116 13.86 4.94 -20.63
CA THR A 116 14.25 6.19 -21.30
C THR A 116 13.25 6.59 -22.38
N GLY A 117 12.74 5.62 -23.15
CA GLY A 117 11.67 5.85 -24.13
C GLY A 117 10.38 6.34 -23.48
N ALA A 118 10.03 5.79 -22.31
CA ALA A 118 8.90 6.26 -21.51
C ALA A 118 9.11 7.71 -21.02
N ILE A 119 10.29 8.07 -20.53
CA ILE A 119 10.59 9.45 -20.13
C ILE A 119 10.44 10.41 -21.31
N TYR A 120 10.96 10.08 -22.50
CA TYR A 120 10.74 10.90 -23.70
C TYR A 120 9.25 11.03 -24.05
N ASN A 121 8.52 9.90 -24.02
CA ASN A 121 7.11 9.86 -24.38
C ASN A 121 6.25 10.72 -23.45
N TYR A 122 6.34 10.53 -22.13
CA TYR A 122 5.50 11.28 -21.19
C TYR A 122 5.92 12.73 -21.04
N THR A 123 7.22 13.04 -21.21
CA THR A 123 7.67 14.43 -21.38
C THR A 123 6.98 15.08 -22.57
N LYS A 124 6.96 14.41 -23.72
CA LYS A 124 6.31 14.92 -24.94
C LYS A 124 4.81 15.11 -24.76
N GLN A 125 4.10 14.17 -24.15
CA GLN A 125 2.66 14.28 -23.90
C GLN A 125 2.31 15.51 -23.07
N LEU A 126 3.05 15.76 -21.99
CA LEU A 126 2.85 16.94 -21.13
C LEU A 126 3.22 18.24 -21.86
N MET A 127 4.26 18.24 -22.70
CA MET A 127 4.62 19.40 -23.52
C MET A 127 3.58 19.72 -24.61
N ASP A 128 3.07 18.71 -25.31
CA ASP A 128 2.08 18.90 -26.38
C ASP A 128 0.78 19.49 -25.80
N PHE A 129 0.39 19.06 -24.60
CA PHE A 129 -0.67 19.71 -23.84
C PHE A 129 -0.36 21.18 -23.53
N ASN A 130 0.80 21.47 -22.92
CA ASN A 130 1.12 22.83 -22.49
C ASN A 130 1.21 23.81 -23.68
N HIS A 131 1.63 23.34 -24.86
CA HIS A 131 1.69 24.14 -26.08
C HIS A 131 0.37 24.23 -26.86
N GLY A 132 -0.73 23.64 -26.36
CA GLY A 132 -2.02 23.64 -27.04
C GLY A 132 -2.03 22.87 -28.36
N ARG A 133 -1.10 21.92 -28.54
CA ARG A 133 -1.00 21.06 -29.72
C ARG A 133 -1.92 19.86 -29.52
N TYR A 134 -3.21 20.06 -29.77
CA TYR A 134 -4.20 18.99 -29.69
C TYR A 134 -3.95 17.93 -30.78
N SER A 135 -3.47 16.76 -30.36
CA SER A 135 -3.50 15.55 -31.20
C SER A 135 -4.94 15.01 -31.21
N THR A 136 -5.31 14.24 -32.25
CA THR A 136 -6.60 13.53 -32.34
C THR A 136 -6.79 12.44 -31.25
N VAL A 137 -5.77 12.21 -30.41
CA VAL A 137 -5.80 11.32 -29.24
C VAL A 137 -5.79 12.18 -27.98
N GLU A 138 -6.82 12.05 -27.14
CA GLU A 138 -6.86 12.65 -25.80
C GLU A 138 -5.89 11.90 -24.87
N TYR A 139 -4.77 12.54 -24.51
CA TYR A 139 -3.86 12.00 -23.51
C TYR A 139 -4.45 12.15 -22.10
N ASN A 140 -4.27 11.13 -21.26
CA ASN A 140 -4.49 11.28 -19.83
C ASN A 140 -3.24 11.90 -19.19
N LEU A 141 -3.30 13.20 -18.92
CA LEU A 141 -2.15 13.99 -18.48
C LEU A 141 -1.79 13.76 -17.01
N THR A 142 -2.77 13.38 -16.19
CA THR A 142 -2.53 12.91 -14.83
C THR A 142 -1.67 11.65 -14.84
N GLU A 143 -2.03 10.68 -15.69
CA GLU A 143 -1.22 9.48 -15.89
C GLU A 143 0.17 9.83 -16.44
N ALA A 144 0.25 10.74 -17.41
CA ALA A 144 1.54 11.15 -17.97
C ALA A 144 2.47 11.79 -16.92
N LEU A 145 1.93 12.63 -16.04
CA LEU A 145 2.69 13.22 -14.92
C LEU A 145 3.17 12.14 -13.95
N MET A 146 2.29 11.22 -13.56
CA MET A 146 2.61 10.17 -12.59
C MET A 146 3.63 9.17 -13.17
N PHE A 147 3.46 8.75 -14.42
CA PHE A 147 4.42 7.91 -15.14
C PHE A 147 5.77 8.61 -15.30
N LEU A 148 5.81 9.86 -15.77
CA LEU A 148 7.07 10.59 -15.92
C LEU A 148 7.82 10.69 -14.59
N SER A 149 7.11 11.03 -13.51
CA SER A 149 7.70 11.21 -12.19
C SER A 149 8.29 9.92 -11.64
N HIS A 150 7.57 8.80 -11.83
CA HIS A 150 8.05 7.47 -11.47
C HIS A 150 9.26 7.03 -12.28
N PHE A 151 9.18 7.12 -13.62
CA PHE A 151 10.24 6.65 -14.53
C PHE A 151 11.53 7.47 -14.40
N VAL A 152 11.45 8.75 -14.04
CA VAL A 152 12.65 9.52 -13.66
C VAL A 152 13.29 8.94 -12.40
N GLY A 153 12.51 8.43 -11.44
CA GLY A 153 13.04 7.62 -10.34
C GLY A 153 13.74 6.36 -10.86
N ASP A 154 13.03 5.54 -11.63
CA ASP A 154 13.53 4.24 -12.15
C ASP A 154 14.85 4.36 -12.90
N VAL A 155 14.93 5.29 -13.86
CA VAL A 155 16.17 5.47 -14.64
C VAL A 155 17.36 5.86 -13.76
N HIS A 156 17.13 6.38 -12.55
CA HIS A 156 18.19 6.68 -11.58
C HIS A 156 18.57 5.51 -10.69
N GLN A 157 17.77 4.44 -10.61
CA GLN A 157 18.13 3.19 -9.96
C GLN A 157 19.19 2.49 -10.82
N PRO A 158 20.43 2.29 -10.33
CA PRO A 158 21.49 1.68 -11.15
C PRO A 158 21.10 0.34 -11.79
N LEU A 159 20.45 -0.55 -11.05
CA LEU A 159 20.07 -1.89 -11.49
C LEU A 159 18.82 -1.96 -12.37
N HIS A 160 18.07 -0.86 -12.55
CA HIS A 160 17.06 -0.77 -13.61
C HIS A 160 17.66 -0.48 -14.98
N VAL A 161 18.95 -0.15 -15.02
CA VAL A 161 19.74 -0.07 -16.24
C VAL A 161 20.87 -1.08 -16.10
N GLY A 162 20.49 -2.34 -15.89
CA GLY A 162 21.39 -3.45 -15.58
C GLY A 162 21.62 -4.38 -16.76
N PHE A 163 22.14 -5.58 -16.49
CA PHE A 163 22.42 -6.58 -17.52
C PHE A 163 21.19 -7.42 -17.87
N THR A 164 21.03 -7.72 -19.15
CA THR A 164 19.95 -8.57 -19.66
C THR A 164 19.99 -9.97 -19.03
N GLY A 165 21.17 -10.58 -18.97
CA GLY A 165 21.35 -11.96 -18.54
C GLY A 165 21.04 -12.21 -17.07
N ASP A 166 21.05 -11.15 -16.25
CA ASP A 166 20.70 -11.24 -14.83
C ASP A 166 19.40 -10.52 -14.44
N GLU A 167 18.66 -10.02 -15.42
CA GLU A 167 17.44 -9.22 -15.25
C GLU A 167 17.69 -8.03 -14.31
N GLY A 168 18.80 -7.30 -14.50
CA GLY A 168 19.18 -6.21 -13.62
C GLY A 168 19.50 -6.66 -12.19
N GLY A 169 20.07 -7.85 -12.01
CA GLY A 169 20.40 -8.42 -10.72
C GLY A 169 19.24 -9.13 -10.00
N ASN A 170 18.06 -9.24 -10.61
CA ASN A 170 16.92 -9.97 -10.03
C ASN A 170 17.22 -11.47 -9.87
N THR A 171 18.05 -12.02 -10.76
CA THR A 171 18.46 -13.44 -10.70
C THR A 171 19.70 -13.68 -9.82
N ILE A 172 20.38 -12.61 -9.36
CA ILE A 172 21.55 -12.72 -8.48
C ILE A 172 21.06 -12.83 -7.03
N ILE A 173 20.82 -14.06 -6.59
CA ILE A 173 20.41 -14.35 -5.21
C ILE A 173 21.56 -14.03 -4.24
N VAL A 174 21.28 -13.26 -3.20
CA VAL A 174 22.24 -12.86 -2.16
C VAL A 174 21.59 -12.96 -0.77
N HIS A 175 22.37 -12.73 0.27
CA HIS A 175 21.87 -12.51 1.63
C HIS A 175 22.17 -11.07 2.04
N TRP A 176 21.14 -10.28 2.36
CA TRP A 176 21.30 -9.00 3.03
C TRP A 176 21.33 -9.26 4.54
N TYR A 177 22.52 -9.17 5.12
CA TYR A 177 22.80 -9.69 6.46
C TYR A 177 22.35 -11.16 6.58
N GLY A 178 21.37 -11.47 7.43
CA GLY A 178 20.85 -12.83 7.59
C GLY A 178 19.69 -13.18 6.66
N ARG A 179 19.18 -12.24 5.86
CA ARG A 179 17.95 -12.43 5.06
C ARG A 179 18.27 -12.73 3.61
N LYS A 180 17.77 -13.83 3.08
CA LYS A 180 17.88 -14.18 1.66
C LYS A 180 17.04 -13.22 0.80
N THR A 181 17.60 -12.74 -0.29
CA THR A 181 16.99 -11.78 -1.22
C THR A 181 17.69 -11.86 -2.60
N ASN A 182 17.50 -10.89 -3.49
CA ASN A 182 18.28 -10.72 -4.71
C ASN A 182 18.98 -9.34 -4.74
N LEU A 183 19.96 -9.17 -5.64
CA LEU A 183 20.77 -7.96 -5.71
C LEU A 183 19.94 -6.72 -6.10
N HIS A 184 18.94 -6.87 -6.98
CA HIS A 184 18.04 -5.80 -7.39
C HIS A 184 17.32 -5.18 -6.19
N HIS A 185 16.63 -6.02 -5.42
CA HIS A 185 15.88 -5.64 -4.22
C HIS A 185 16.76 -5.03 -3.12
N VAL A 186 18.05 -5.37 -3.07
CA VAL A 186 18.99 -4.69 -2.15
C VAL A 186 19.11 -3.21 -2.49
N TRP A 187 19.16 -2.86 -3.77
CA TRP A 187 19.26 -1.48 -4.24
C TRP A 187 17.92 -0.75 -4.21
N ASP A 188 16.81 -1.40 -4.57
CA ASP A 188 15.49 -0.77 -4.53
C ASP A 188 15.02 -0.45 -3.11
N ASN A 189 15.26 -1.36 -2.16
CA ASN A 189 14.66 -1.29 -0.82
C ASN A 189 15.68 -1.39 0.30
N MET A 190 16.51 -2.44 0.32
CA MET A 190 17.15 -2.83 1.58
C MET A 190 18.25 -1.87 2.04
N ILE A 191 18.95 -1.18 1.13
CA ILE A 191 19.89 -0.11 1.50
C ILE A 191 19.13 1.07 2.13
N ILE A 192 18.02 1.51 1.51
CA ILE A 192 17.19 2.60 2.04
C ILE A 192 16.61 2.22 3.40
N ASP A 193 15.96 1.05 3.52
CA ASP A 193 15.39 0.55 4.78
C ASP A 193 16.41 0.47 5.91
N SER A 194 17.63 0.04 5.59
CA SER A 194 18.71 -0.07 6.58
C SER A 194 19.18 1.32 7.01
N ALA A 195 19.32 2.26 6.07
CA ALA A 195 19.67 3.64 6.39
C ALA A 195 18.60 4.34 7.23
N LEU A 196 17.32 4.16 6.90
CA LEU A 196 16.20 4.68 7.67
C LEU A 196 16.27 4.23 9.13
N LYS A 197 16.45 2.93 9.36
CA LYS A 197 16.56 2.34 10.71
C LYS A 197 17.82 2.79 11.45
N MET A 198 18.96 2.89 10.77
CA MET A 198 20.25 3.15 11.39
C MET A 198 20.52 4.63 11.66
N PHE A 199 20.08 5.52 10.77
CA PHE A 199 20.50 6.93 10.77
C PHE A 199 19.35 7.93 10.83
N TYR A 200 18.14 7.54 10.42
CA TYR A 200 17.02 8.48 10.24
C TYR A 200 15.80 8.19 11.13
N GLN A 201 15.98 7.43 12.22
CA GLN A 201 14.93 7.11 13.19
C GLN A 201 13.70 6.40 12.58
N SER A 202 13.90 5.67 11.50
CA SER A 202 12.85 5.05 10.68
C SER A 202 11.85 6.05 10.08
N ASP A 203 12.26 7.31 9.91
CA ASP A 203 11.46 8.38 9.31
C ASP A 203 12.09 8.79 7.97
N LEU A 204 11.32 8.66 6.89
CA LEU A 204 11.75 9.01 5.54
C LEU A 204 11.94 10.52 5.36
N ASN A 205 11.19 11.35 6.09
CA ASN A 205 11.34 12.81 6.00
C ASN A 205 12.71 13.26 6.50
N ASN A 206 13.22 12.66 7.59
CA ASN A 206 14.57 12.94 8.10
C ASN A 206 15.64 12.62 7.05
N MET A 207 15.49 11.53 6.30
CA MET A 207 16.39 11.18 5.20
C MET A 207 16.30 12.19 4.05
N ILE A 208 15.09 12.59 3.68
CA ILE A 208 14.85 13.58 2.62
C ILE A 208 15.48 14.93 3.01
N GLU A 209 15.26 15.41 4.23
CA GLU A 209 15.85 16.64 4.75
C GLU A 209 17.38 16.59 4.72
N ALA A 210 17.98 15.45 5.12
CA ALA A 210 19.43 15.26 5.05
C ALA A 210 19.95 15.28 3.60
N ILE A 211 19.25 14.63 2.66
CA ILE A 211 19.57 14.65 1.25
C ILE A 211 19.45 16.08 0.68
N GLN A 212 18.41 16.82 1.05
CA GLN A 212 18.21 18.21 0.62
C GLN A 212 19.30 19.14 1.12
N SER A 213 19.73 18.97 2.37
CA SER A 213 20.89 19.66 2.93
C SER A 213 22.16 19.35 2.12
N ASN A 214 22.39 18.07 1.78
CA ASN A 214 23.52 17.69 0.93
C ASN A 214 23.44 18.27 -0.49
N ILE A 215 22.23 18.48 -1.05
CA ILE A 215 22.04 19.15 -2.35
C ILE A 215 22.51 20.62 -2.27
N THR A 216 22.22 21.33 -1.19
CA THR A 216 22.64 22.73 -1.01
C THR A 216 24.09 22.89 -0.57
N ASP A 217 24.66 21.86 0.06
CA ASP A 217 25.97 21.93 0.69
C ASP A 217 27.02 21.11 -0.09
N VAL A 218 26.95 19.79 0.00
CA VAL A 218 27.96 18.87 -0.53
C VAL A 218 27.97 18.84 -2.06
N TRP A 219 26.79 18.81 -2.68
CA TRP A 219 26.61 18.68 -4.12
C TRP A 219 26.30 20.01 -4.82
N PHE A 220 26.42 21.14 -4.12
CA PHE A 220 26.09 22.47 -4.64
C PHE A 220 26.66 22.75 -6.05
N ASN A 221 27.93 22.42 -6.26
CA ASN A 221 28.62 22.63 -7.53
C ASN A 221 28.14 21.68 -8.65
N ASP A 222 27.63 20.50 -8.29
CA ASP A 222 27.17 19.49 -9.23
C ASP A 222 25.72 19.74 -9.69
N VAL A 223 24.89 20.35 -8.84
CA VAL A 223 23.46 20.60 -9.10
C VAL A 223 23.21 21.32 -10.43
N SER A 224 24.05 22.30 -10.79
CA SER A 224 23.93 22.99 -12.09
C SER A 224 24.06 22.02 -13.26
N SER A 225 25.02 21.09 -13.18
CA SER A 225 25.20 20.07 -14.21
C SER A 225 24.04 19.07 -14.24
N TRP A 226 23.48 18.71 -13.09
CA TRP A 226 22.34 17.79 -13.01
C TRP A 226 21.08 18.36 -13.65
N ARG A 227 20.86 19.67 -13.49
CA ARG A 227 19.68 20.35 -14.04
C ARG A 227 19.73 20.46 -15.56
N ASN A 228 20.92 20.52 -16.17
CA ASN A 228 21.08 20.88 -17.57
C ASN A 228 21.11 19.65 -18.48
N CYS A 229 20.25 19.67 -19.50
CA CYS A 229 20.32 18.74 -20.63
C CYS A 229 21.06 19.38 -21.81
N ALA A 230 21.79 18.57 -22.59
CA ALA A 230 22.45 19.04 -23.80
C ALA A 230 21.42 19.55 -24.83
N ALA A 231 21.86 20.46 -25.71
CA ALA A 231 21.07 21.00 -26.82
C ALA A 231 19.69 21.56 -26.44
N ASN A 232 19.54 22.04 -25.20
CA ASN A 232 18.29 22.61 -24.67
C ASN A 232 17.09 21.64 -24.74
N GLN A 233 17.35 20.33 -24.64
CA GLN A 233 16.31 19.32 -24.55
C GLN A 233 15.52 19.46 -23.23
N THR A 234 14.21 19.20 -23.28
CA THR A 234 13.34 19.24 -22.09
C THR A 234 13.69 18.13 -21.08
N ALA A 235 13.98 16.93 -21.58
CA ALA A 235 14.46 15.78 -20.82
C ALA A 235 15.60 15.10 -21.58
N CYS A 236 16.54 14.50 -20.85
CA CYS A 236 17.70 13.79 -21.39
C CYS A 236 17.94 12.47 -20.62
N PRO A 237 17.05 11.47 -20.77
CA PRO A 237 17.17 10.20 -20.06
C PRO A 237 18.38 9.34 -20.45
N ASP A 238 18.97 9.52 -21.64
CA ASP A 238 20.11 8.71 -22.10
C ASP A 238 21.38 8.89 -21.24
N PRO A 239 21.81 10.13 -20.89
CA PRO A 239 22.82 10.34 -19.86
C PRO A 239 22.47 9.69 -18.51
N TYR A 240 21.21 9.76 -18.08
CA TYR A 240 20.79 9.22 -16.78
C TYR A 240 20.96 7.70 -16.76
N ALA A 241 20.55 7.03 -17.84
CA ALA A 241 20.73 5.60 -18.02
C ALA A 241 22.22 5.22 -18.12
N SER A 242 23.01 6.00 -18.84
CA SER A 242 24.47 5.80 -18.95
C SER A 242 25.18 5.89 -17.60
N GLU A 243 24.76 6.83 -16.74
CA GLU A 243 25.24 6.93 -15.36
C GLU A 243 24.80 5.72 -14.52
N SER A 244 23.53 5.29 -14.65
CA SER A 244 23.00 4.15 -13.91
C SER A 244 23.74 2.86 -14.21
N ILE A 245 23.95 2.50 -15.48
CA ILE A 245 24.73 1.30 -15.83
C ILE A 245 26.20 1.41 -15.38
N ASN A 246 26.80 2.61 -15.43
CA ASN A 246 28.15 2.82 -14.92
C ASN A 246 28.22 2.54 -13.41
N LEU A 247 27.26 3.05 -12.64
CA LEU A 247 27.16 2.85 -11.21
C LEU A 247 26.81 1.40 -10.86
N ALA A 248 25.96 0.74 -11.66
CA ALA A 248 25.64 -0.67 -11.50
C ALA A 248 26.92 -1.51 -11.60
N CYS A 249 27.72 -1.31 -12.65
CA CYS A 249 28.99 -2.01 -12.80
C CYS A 249 30.02 -1.65 -11.72
N LYS A 250 30.14 -0.37 -11.38
CA LYS A 250 31.17 0.11 -10.45
C LYS A 250 30.87 -0.23 -8.99
N PHE A 251 29.59 -0.34 -8.63
CA PHE A 251 29.16 -0.48 -7.24
C PHE A 251 28.22 -1.66 -7.01
N ALA A 252 27.16 -1.83 -7.83
CA ALA A 252 26.15 -2.84 -7.59
C ALA A 252 26.67 -4.26 -7.80
N TYR A 253 27.17 -4.56 -8.99
CA TYR A 253 27.72 -5.86 -9.35
C TYR A 253 29.12 -6.10 -8.76
N LYS A 254 29.83 -5.03 -8.40
CA LYS A 254 31.20 -5.13 -7.91
C LYS A 254 31.27 -5.90 -6.59
N ASP A 255 32.12 -6.93 -6.59
CA ASP A 255 32.38 -7.84 -5.46
C ASP A 255 31.14 -8.66 -5.02
N VAL A 256 30.17 -8.86 -5.92
CA VAL A 256 28.96 -9.66 -5.66
C VAL A 256 28.95 -10.89 -6.55
N THR A 257 28.85 -12.06 -5.94
CA THR A 257 28.53 -13.32 -6.62
C THR A 257 27.23 -13.93 -6.07
N PRO A 258 26.52 -14.79 -6.81
CA PRO A 258 25.38 -15.52 -6.28
C PRO A 258 25.72 -16.24 -4.96
N GLY A 259 24.87 -16.10 -3.96
CA GLY A 259 25.05 -16.60 -2.59
C GLY A 259 25.80 -15.66 -1.64
N SER A 260 26.38 -14.57 -2.13
CA SER A 260 27.13 -13.60 -1.30
C SER A 260 26.31 -13.09 -0.12
N THR A 261 26.96 -12.83 1.01
CA THR A 261 26.35 -12.15 2.14
C THR A 261 26.82 -10.69 2.19
N LEU A 262 25.93 -9.78 1.84
CA LEU A 262 26.15 -8.34 1.85
C LEU A 262 25.85 -7.80 3.25
N LYS A 263 26.81 -7.07 3.84
CA LYS A 263 26.74 -6.53 5.21
C LYS A 263 27.20 -5.06 5.21
N ASN A 264 27.70 -4.59 6.36
CA ASN A 264 28.17 -3.22 6.58
C ASN A 264 29.12 -2.70 5.51
N ASP A 265 30.11 -3.49 5.05
CA ASP A 265 31.08 -3.02 4.05
C ASP A 265 30.39 -2.66 2.73
N TYR A 266 29.43 -3.49 2.31
CA TYR A 266 28.63 -3.22 1.12
C TYR A 266 27.67 -2.05 1.36
N PHE A 267 26.95 -2.06 2.48
CA PHE A 267 26.01 -1.01 2.85
C PHE A 267 26.66 0.38 2.90
N CYS A 268 27.71 0.55 3.72
CA CYS A 268 28.35 1.86 3.96
C CYS A 268 29.00 2.44 2.70
N SER A 269 29.49 1.58 1.80
CA SER A 269 30.12 2.04 0.56
C SER A 269 29.12 2.36 -0.56
N ARG A 270 27.89 1.84 -0.50
CA ARG A 270 26.85 2.02 -1.52
C ARG A 270 25.76 3.02 -1.11
N LEU A 271 25.51 3.22 0.18
CA LEU A 271 24.54 4.21 0.67
C LEU A 271 24.76 5.61 0.09
N PRO A 272 25.99 6.18 0.06
CA PRO A 272 26.19 7.51 -0.52
C PRO A 272 25.83 7.57 -2.02
N ILE A 273 25.97 6.45 -2.74
CA ILE A 273 25.58 6.36 -4.15
C ILE A 273 24.06 6.37 -4.27
N VAL A 274 23.36 5.60 -3.44
CA VAL A 274 21.89 5.57 -3.38
C VAL A 274 21.34 6.96 -3.06
N GLU A 275 21.83 7.63 -2.02
CA GLU A 275 21.40 8.99 -1.64
C GLU A 275 21.65 10.01 -2.75
N GLN A 276 22.80 9.92 -3.44
CA GLN A 276 23.09 10.78 -4.58
C GLN A 276 22.14 10.52 -5.76
N ARG A 277 21.74 9.26 -6.02
CA ARG A 277 20.79 8.94 -7.09
C ARG A 277 19.37 9.42 -6.78
N LEU A 278 18.92 9.33 -5.54
CA LEU A 278 17.66 9.94 -5.09
C LEU A 278 17.67 11.46 -5.28
N ALA A 279 18.77 12.13 -4.90
CA ALA A 279 18.97 13.55 -5.10
C ALA A 279 18.95 13.96 -6.59
N GLN A 280 19.71 13.23 -7.42
CA GLN A 280 19.77 13.48 -8.86
C GLN A 280 18.41 13.28 -9.52
N GLY A 281 17.69 12.20 -9.17
CA GLY A 281 16.34 11.94 -9.65
C GLY A 281 15.40 13.10 -9.35
N GLY A 282 15.37 13.57 -8.10
CA GLY A 282 14.50 14.67 -7.69
C GLY A 282 14.85 16.00 -8.37
N VAL A 283 16.13 16.36 -8.42
CA VAL A 283 16.60 17.59 -9.08
C VAL A 283 16.31 17.58 -10.58
N ARG A 284 16.50 16.43 -11.25
CA ARG A 284 16.24 16.26 -12.69
C ARG A 284 14.76 16.21 -13.03
N LEU A 285 13.94 15.59 -12.17
CA LEU A 285 12.49 15.62 -12.30
C LEU A 285 11.98 17.06 -12.20
N ALA A 286 12.39 17.80 -11.17
CA ALA A 286 12.03 19.21 -11.00
C ALA A 286 12.47 20.05 -12.21
N ALA A 287 13.71 19.91 -12.66
CA ALA A 287 14.21 20.66 -13.82
C ALA A 287 13.42 20.34 -15.11
N THR A 288 13.01 19.08 -15.28
CA THR A 288 12.20 18.63 -16.42
C THR A 288 10.80 19.23 -16.37
N LEU A 289 10.11 19.12 -15.23
CA LEU A 289 8.77 19.70 -15.04
C LEU A 289 8.79 21.23 -15.14
N ASN A 290 9.82 21.88 -14.60
CA ASN A 290 10.03 23.32 -14.74
C ASN A 290 10.18 23.74 -16.21
N ARG A 291 10.89 22.97 -17.04
CA ARG A 291 10.99 23.23 -18.48
C ARG A 291 9.68 22.99 -19.22
N ILE A 292 8.94 21.93 -18.87
CA ILE A 292 7.63 21.61 -19.46
C ILE A 292 6.65 22.76 -19.20
N PHE A 293 6.64 23.30 -17.99
CA PHE A 293 5.69 24.30 -17.51
C PHE A 293 6.25 25.72 -17.38
N ALA A 294 7.40 26.03 -18.00
CA ALA A 294 8.07 27.35 -17.96
C ALA A 294 7.24 28.50 -18.60
N SER A 295 6.08 28.16 -19.16
CA SER A 295 5.04 29.07 -19.60
C SER A 295 3.76 28.32 -19.28
N GLY A 296 3.18 28.53 -18.10
CA GLY A 296 2.01 27.75 -17.64
C GLY A 296 0.88 27.71 -18.69
N PRO A 297 -0.12 26.83 -18.52
CA PRO A 297 -1.27 26.82 -19.41
C PRO A 297 -1.83 28.24 -19.50
N LYS A 298 -1.81 28.84 -20.69
CA LYS A 298 -2.40 30.16 -20.90
C LYS A 298 -3.81 30.08 -20.35
N ALA A 299 -4.06 30.82 -19.26
CA ALA A 299 -5.34 30.96 -18.60
C ALA A 299 -6.38 31.59 -19.56
N SER A 300 -6.82 30.82 -20.55
CA SER A 300 -7.82 31.21 -21.54
C SER A 300 -8.35 29.96 -22.25
N LYS A 301 -9.14 29.16 -21.53
CA LYS A 301 -10.35 28.43 -22.00
C LYS A 301 -10.61 27.19 -21.16
N MET A 302 -11.16 27.39 -19.97
CA MET A 302 -12.00 26.37 -19.32
C MET A 302 -13.06 27.07 -18.46
N ARG A 303 -13.73 28.05 -19.06
CA ARG A 303 -14.96 28.66 -18.55
C ARG A 303 -16.00 28.56 -19.65
N ASP A 304 -16.61 27.39 -19.75
CA ASP A 304 -17.94 27.18 -20.33
C ASP A 304 -18.42 25.81 -19.88
N LEU A 305 -19.00 25.75 -18.69
CA LEU A 305 -20.35 25.24 -18.47
C LEU A 305 -20.72 25.49 -16.99
N ASN A 306 -21.82 26.21 -16.81
CA ASN A 306 -22.57 26.47 -15.57
C ASN A 306 -22.08 27.66 -14.73
N GLY A 307 -22.68 28.81 -15.04
CA GLY A 307 -22.52 30.05 -14.32
C GLY A 307 -23.41 30.20 -13.08
N VAL A 308 -23.17 31.34 -12.43
CA VAL A 308 -24.00 32.07 -11.45
C VAL A 308 -24.10 31.33 -10.09
N PHE A 309 -23.38 31.71 -9.04
CA PHE A 309 -23.31 33.02 -8.41
C PHE A 309 -21.92 33.28 -7.80
N ALA A 310 -21.29 34.36 -8.23
CA ALA A 310 -20.27 35.05 -7.44
C ALA A 310 -20.92 36.31 -6.85
N LEU A 311 -20.68 36.57 -5.56
CA LEU A 311 -20.28 37.87 -5.01
C LEU A 311 -20.22 37.77 -3.48
N GLY A 312 -19.03 37.96 -2.89
CA GLY A 312 -18.85 38.00 -1.44
C GLY A 312 -17.40 37.99 -0.96
N PHE A 313 -16.59 38.90 -1.50
CA PHE A 313 -15.28 39.41 -1.07
C PHE A 313 -14.69 38.97 0.30
N VAL A 314 -13.52 38.30 0.23
CA VAL A 314 -12.24 38.52 0.95
C VAL A 314 -12.29 39.11 2.37
N LEU A 315 -11.83 38.35 3.38
CA LEU A 315 -10.72 38.67 4.32
C LEU A 315 -10.68 37.67 5.50
N TRP A 316 -9.47 37.40 6.01
CA TRP A 316 -9.08 36.58 7.18
C TRP A 316 -8.69 35.11 6.90
N MET A 317 -7.49 34.95 6.31
CA MET A 317 -6.57 33.93 6.80
C MET A 317 -5.91 34.46 8.08
N GLU A 318 -6.17 33.82 9.20
CA GLU A 318 -5.17 33.36 10.18
C GLU A 318 -5.91 32.67 11.34
N LEU A 319 -5.25 31.65 11.89
CA LEU A 319 -5.64 30.72 12.96
C LEU A 319 -6.35 29.40 12.57
N ALA A 320 -5.70 28.33 13.05
CA ALA A 320 -6.13 26.93 13.17
C ALA A 320 -5.89 25.99 11.97
N LEU A 321 -4.62 25.77 11.62
CA LEU A 321 -4.19 24.44 11.17
C LEU A 321 -4.12 23.52 12.39
N VAL A 322 -5.25 22.92 12.73
CA VAL A 322 -5.28 21.71 13.56
C VAL A 322 -5.27 20.55 12.57
N PHE A 323 -4.14 19.83 12.55
CA PHE A 323 -4.04 18.55 11.87
C PHE A 323 -5.08 17.59 12.47
N ALA A 324 -6.02 17.13 11.66
CA ALA A 324 -6.88 16.00 11.98
C ALA A 324 -6.17 14.69 11.56
N PRO A 325 -5.72 13.83 12.49
CA PRO A 325 -5.21 12.52 12.16
C PRO A 325 -6.32 11.58 11.66
N THR A 326 -6.14 11.03 10.45
CA THR A 326 -7.07 10.05 9.90
C THR A 326 -7.07 8.74 10.71
N ALA A 327 -8.22 8.41 11.31
CA ALA A 327 -8.47 7.13 11.97
C ALA A 327 -8.37 5.95 10.97
N GLN A 328 -7.48 4.99 11.24
CA GLN A 328 -7.26 3.78 10.44
C GLN A 328 -7.96 2.58 11.06
N GLY A 329 -8.30 1.60 10.23
CA GLY A 329 -8.80 0.28 10.61
C GLY A 329 -7.87 -0.44 11.62
N TRP A 330 -8.18 -1.69 12.02
CA TRP A 330 -7.14 -2.52 12.67
C TRP A 330 -5.91 -2.46 11.77
N SER A 331 -4.71 -2.49 12.34
CA SER A 331 -3.53 -2.65 11.48
C SER A 331 -3.58 -3.97 10.70
N LYS A 332 -2.69 -4.12 9.72
CA LYS A 332 -2.60 -5.30 8.83
C LYS A 332 -2.73 -6.64 9.58
N GLU A 333 -2.09 -6.76 10.74
CA GLU A 333 -2.04 -7.97 11.54
C GLU A 333 -3.42 -8.38 12.07
N GLY A 334 -4.22 -7.43 12.58
CA GLY A 334 -5.56 -7.68 13.11
C GLY A 334 -6.52 -8.20 12.04
N HIS A 335 -6.59 -7.53 10.89
CA HIS A 335 -7.43 -7.97 9.77
C HIS A 335 -7.02 -9.34 9.22
N THR A 336 -5.71 -9.57 9.10
CA THR A 336 -5.20 -10.86 8.62
C THR A 336 -5.64 -12.00 9.53
N MET A 337 -5.47 -11.84 10.86
CA MET A 337 -5.90 -12.85 11.83
C MET A 337 -7.42 -13.06 11.83
N THR A 338 -8.21 -11.98 11.86
CA THR A 338 -9.68 -12.05 11.79
C THR A 338 -10.14 -12.82 10.56
N CYS A 339 -9.58 -12.55 9.39
CA CYS A 339 -9.96 -13.25 8.16
C CYS A 339 -9.48 -14.70 8.08
N ARG A 340 -8.29 -15.02 8.61
CA ARG A 340 -7.83 -16.42 8.71
C ARG A 340 -8.70 -17.25 9.64
N ILE A 341 -9.07 -16.70 10.79
CA ILE A 341 -10.04 -17.33 11.71
C ILE A 341 -11.35 -17.56 10.98
N ALA A 342 -11.86 -16.53 10.29
CA ALA A 342 -13.13 -16.65 9.59
C ALA A 342 -13.11 -17.74 8.52
N GLN A 343 -12.08 -17.73 7.66
CA GLN A 343 -11.94 -18.69 6.57
C GLN A 343 -11.79 -20.13 7.08
N ALA A 344 -11.04 -20.34 8.16
CA ALA A 344 -10.89 -21.65 8.80
C ALA A 344 -12.21 -22.22 9.38
N LEU A 345 -13.18 -21.36 9.67
CA LEU A 345 -14.50 -21.71 10.23
C LEU A 345 -15.62 -21.77 9.17
N LEU A 346 -15.31 -21.54 7.90
CA LEU A 346 -16.28 -21.69 6.82
C LEU A 346 -16.62 -23.16 6.60
N LYS A 347 -17.88 -23.44 6.31
CA LYS A 347 -18.27 -24.77 5.80
C LYS A 347 -17.59 -25.01 4.44
N PRO A 348 -17.25 -26.26 4.07
CA PRO A 348 -16.54 -26.54 2.83
C PRO A 348 -17.18 -25.91 1.59
N GLU A 349 -18.51 -26.00 1.48
CA GLU A 349 -19.27 -25.44 0.38
C GLU A 349 -19.24 -23.91 0.33
N VAL A 350 -19.23 -23.25 1.49
CA VAL A 350 -19.15 -21.78 1.59
C VAL A 350 -17.73 -21.30 1.29
N ASN A 351 -16.73 -22.05 1.76
CA ASN A 351 -15.33 -21.76 1.47
C ASN A 351 -15.07 -21.82 -0.05
N GLU A 352 -15.72 -22.75 -0.77
CA GLU A 352 -15.61 -22.81 -2.23
C GLU A 352 -16.21 -21.58 -2.92
N VAL A 353 -17.37 -21.08 -2.43
CA VAL A 353 -17.96 -19.82 -2.92
C VAL A 353 -17.02 -18.63 -2.66
N VAL A 354 -16.43 -18.56 -1.46
CA VAL A 354 -15.44 -17.52 -1.12
C VAL A 354 -14.23 -17.60 -2.06
N ARG A 355 -13.67 -18.79 -2.29
CA ARG A 355 -12.56 -19.00 -3.24
C ARG A 355 -12.93 -18.59 -4.66
N HIS A 356 -14.17 -18.83 -5.09
CA HIS A 356 -14.67 -18.40 -6.41
C HIS A 356 -14.86 -16.88 -6.52
N LEU A 357 -15.22 -16.19 -5.44
CA LEU A 357 -15.32 -14.73 -5.42
C LEU A 357 -13.94 -14.06 -5.38
N LEU A 358 -12.94 -14.69 -4.76
CA LEU A 358 -11.60 -14.14 -4.71
C LEU A 358 -10.92 -14.16 -6.09
N PRO A 359 -10.08 -13.16 -6.41
CA PRO A 359 -9.26 -13.19 -7.61
C PRO A 359 -8.21 -14.29 -7.53
N GLU A 360 -7.75 -14.78 -8.69
CA GLU A 360 -6.72 -15.83 -8.78
C GLU A 360 -5.43 -15.47 -8.01
N SER A 361 -5.08 -14.18 -7.99
CA SER A 361 -3.91 -13.66 -7.25
C SER A 361 -3.97 -13.88 -5.74
N ALA A 362 -5.17 -14.05 -5.17
CA ALA A 362 -5.33 -14.36 -3.75
C ALA A 362 -5.05 -15.84 -3.43
N ASN A 363 -4.93 -16.70 -4.44
CA ASN A 363 -4.77 -18.17 -4.28
C ASN A 363 -5.83 -18.80 -3.36
N GLY A 364 -7.02 -18.18 -3.31
CA GLY A 364 -8.12 -18.54 -2.43
C GLY A 364 -7.86 -18.29 -0.94
N ASP A 365 -6.89 -17.44 -0.57
CA ASP A 365 -6.67 -16.93 0.79
C ASP A 365 -7.36 -15.58 0.97
N LEU A 366 -8.45 -15.56 1.74
CA LEU A 366 -9.23 -14.34 2.03
C LEU A 366 -8.37 -13.31 2.79
N SER A 367 -7.49 -13.76 3.68
CA SER A 367 -6.69 -12.88 4.54
C SER A 367 -5.70 -12.01 3.75
N SER A 368 -5.27 -12.50 2.57
CA SER A 368 -4.37 -11.76 1.68
C SER A 368 -4.96 -10.45 1.15
N LEU A 369 -6.29 -10.30 1.16
CA LEU A 369 -7.01 -9.13 0.65
C LEU A 369 -7.86 -8.42 1.71
N CYS A 370 -7.83 -8.87 2.97
CA CYS A 370 -8.63 -8.24 4.02
C CYS A 370 -8.16 -6.84 4.43
N THR A 371 -7.00 -6.38 3.99
CA THR A 371 -6.53 -5.00 4.15
C THR A 371 -6.84 -4.12 2.94
N TRP A 372 -7.47 -4.66 1.90
CA TRP A 372 -7.76 -3.92 0.66
C TRP A 372 -8.61 -2.65 0.91
N PRO A 373 -9.64 -2.66 1.78
CA PRO A 373 -10.43 -1.44 2.06
C PRO A 373 -9.61 -0.28 2.65
N ASP A 374 -8.63 -0.55 3.51
CA ASP A 374 -7.71 0.49 4.00
C ASP A 374 -6.84 1.08 2.90
N GLN A 375 -6.48 0.30 1.88
CA GLN A 375 -5.68 0.77 0.76
C GLN A 375 -6.51 1.69 -0.16
N ILE A 376 -7.76 1.31 -0.42
CA ILE A 376 -8.62 1.98 -1.40
C ILE A 376 -9.44 3.14 -0.84
N ARG A 377 -9.64 3.26 0.49
CA ARG A 377 -10.40 4.38 1.10
C ARG A 377 -9.85 5.77 0.77
N HIS A 378 -8.57 5.85 0.38
CA HIS A 378 -7.91 7.07 -0.06
C HIS A 378 -8.06 7.34 -1.57
N TRP A 379 -8.54 6.37 -2.35
CA TRP A 379 -8.77 6.50 -3.78
C TRP A 379 -10.04 7.29 -4.06
N TYR A 380 -10.01 8.19 -5.04
CA TYR A 380 -11.18 9.01 -5.39
C TYR A 380 -12.47 8.19 -5.60
N LYS A 381 -12.37 7.06 -6.33
CA LYS A 381 -13.49 6.16 -6.60
C LYS A 381 -14.15 5.60 -5.31
N TYR A 382 -13.38 5.43 -4.24
CA TYR A 382 -13.84 4.84 -3.00
C TYR A 382 -13.75 5.79 -1.80
N ARG A 383 -13.60 7.11 -2.03
CA ARG A 383 -13.54 8.08 -0.93
C ARG A 383 -14.75 8.03 -0.01
N TRP A 384 -15.91 7.66 -0.55
CA TRP A 384 -17.14 7.42 0.20
C TRP A 384 -17.03 6.28 1.23
N THR A 385 -16.02 5.42 1.13
CA THR A 385 -15.80 4.33 2.10
C THR A 385 -15.06 4.78 3.35
N SER A 386 -14.45 5.98 3.38
CA SER A 386 -13.59 6.40 4.50
C SER A 386 -14.34 6.43 5.85
N SER A 387 -15.58 6.92 5.88
CA SER A 387 -16.38 6.94 7.12
C SER A 387 -16.93 5.56 7.48
N LEU A 388 -16.82 4.57 6.59
CA LEU A 388 -17.32 3.22 6.82
C LEU A 388 -16.39 2.38 7.71
N HIS A 389 -15.19 2.87 8.05
CA HIS A 389 -14.26 2.16 8.92
C HIS A 389 -14.54 2.35 10.41
N PHE A 390 -15.34 3.34 10.79
CA PHE A 390 -15.54 3.67 12.20
C PHE A 390 -16.96 4.18 12.50
N ILE A 391 -17.21 4.44 13.77
CA ILE A 391 -18.38 5.11 14.33
C ILE A 391 -17.89 6.15 15.33
N ASP A 392 -18.29 7.40 15.13
CA ASP A 392 -18.10 8.46 16.09
C ASP A 392 -19.27 8.49 17.08
N THR A 393 -18.98 8.42 18.38
CA THR A 393 -19.99 8.49 19.43
C THR A 393 -19.81 9.74 20.30
N PRO A 394 -20.89 10.30 20.86
CA PRO A 394 -20.79 11.45 21.75
C PRO A 394 -19.90 11.18 22.95
N ASP A 395 -19.01 12.13 23.24
CA ASP A 395 -18.02 12.05 24.30
C ASP A 395 -18.66 11.67 25.65
N ASN A 396 -17.99 10.77 26.39
CA ASN A 396 -18.36 10.35 27.74
C ASN A 396 -19.77 9.75 27.90
N LYS A 397 -20.50 9.51 26.80
CA LYS A 397 -21.85 8.92 26.86
C LYS A 397 -21.82 7.40 26.95
N CYS A 398 -20.76 6.77 26.45
CA CYS A 398 -20.52 5.33 26.47
C CYS A 398 -21.76 4.49 26.10
N SER A 399 -22.54 4.98 25.14
CA SER A 399 -23.71 4.28 24.59
C SER A 399 -23.80 4.55 23.10
N PHE A 400 -23.95 3.48 22.32
CA PHE A 400 -24.12 3.54 20.88
C PHE A 400 -25.61 3.54 20.56
N ASP A 401 -26.05 4.48 19.72
CA ASP A 401 -27.38 4.51 19.12
C ASP A 401 -27.25 4.64 17.61
N TYR A 402 -27.76 3.66 16.86
CA TYR A 402 -27.55 3.60 15.41
C TYR A 402 -28.10 4.83 14.68
N SER A 403 -29.26 5.34 15.07
CA SER A 403 -29.89 6.48 14.41
C SER A 403 -29.18 7.80 14.69
N ARG A 404 -28.56 7.89 15.86
CA ARG A 404 -27.80 9.05 16.30
C ARG A 404 -26.37 9.05 15.77
N ASP A 405 -25.71 7.90 15.77
CA ASP A 405 -24.25 7.80 15.59
C ASP A 405 -23.84 7.24 14.22
N CYS A 406 -24.72 6.52 13.51
CA CYS A 406 -24.35 5.91 12.22
C CYS A 406 -24.57 6.88 11.05
N HIS A 407 -23.73 7.90 10.95
CA HIS A 407 -23.70 8.83 9.83
C HIS A 407 -22.28 9.31 9.52
N ASP A 408 -22.06 9.89 8.34
CA ASP A 408 -20.79 10.57 8.04
C ASP A 408 -20.74 11.98 8.67
N GLN A 409 -19.62 12.67 8.52
CA GLN A 409 -19.42 14.05 8.98
C GLN A 409 -20.43 15.08 8.39
N HIS A 410 -21.16 14.74 7.33
CA HIS A 410 -22.18 15.58 6.71
C HIS A 410 -23.61 15.17 7.11
N GLY A 411 -23.76 14.18 8.00
CA GLY A 411 -25.04 13.68 8.47
C GLY A 411 -25.71 12.67 7.53
N GLN A 412 -25.01 12.15 6.52
CA GLN A 412 -25.51 11.10 5.65
C GLN A 412 -25.66 9.79 6.44
N GLN A 413 -26.91 9.35 6.62
CA GLN A 413 -27.27 8.16 7.41
C GLN A 413 -26.69 6.87 6.83
N ASN A 414 -26.39 5.90 7.69
CA ASN A 414 -25.79 4.59 7.40
C ASN A 414 -24.32 4.62 6.95
N MET A 415 -23.67 5.78 6.92
CA MET A 415 -22.28 5.94 6.48
C MET A 415 -21.29 5.73 7.64
N CYS A 416 -21.40 4.59 8.32
CA CYS A 416 -20.54 4.15 9.42
C CYS A 416 -20.25 2.64 9.31
N VAL A 417 -19.33 2.10 10.12
CA VAL A 417 -18.97 0.66 10.05
C VAL A 417 -20.14 -0.30 10.29
N ALA A 418 -21.06 0.02 11.21
CA ALA A 418 -22.26 -0.81 11.43
C ALA A 418 -23.20 -0.81 10.20
N GLY A 419 -23.34 0.35 9.55
CA GLY A 419 -24.11 0.48 8.31
C GLY A 419 -23.44 -0.22 7.13
N ALA A 420 -22.11 -0.19 7.06
CA ALA A 420 -21.33 -0.89 6.06
C ALA A 420 -21.47 -2.41 6.18
N VAL A 421 -21.29 -2.97 7.39
CA VAL A 421 -21.50 -4.41 7.62
C VAL A 421 -22.91 -4.82 7.23
N LYS A 422 -23.94 -4.03 7.58
CA LYS A 422 -25.32 -4.27 7.17
C LYS A 422 -25.49 -4.25 5.65
N ASN A 423 -24.95 -3.23 4.99
CA ASN A 423 -25.04 -3.05 3.54
C ASN A 423 -24.40 -4.21 2.77
N PHE A 424 -23.14 -4.53 3.06
CA PHE A 424 -22.42 -5.58 2.33
C PHE A 424 -22.93 -6.98 2.67
N THR A 425 -23.44 -7.21 3.89
CA THR A 425 -24.21 -8.43 4.20
C THR A 425 -25.44 -8.53 3.31
N SER A 426 -26.21 -7.45 3.17
CA SER A 426 -27.39 -7.41 2.29
C SER A 426 -27.03 -7.64 0.82
N GLN A 427 -25.94 -7.07 0.32
CA GLN A 427 -25.50 -7.27 -1.07
C GLN A 427 -25.15 -8.74 -1.34
N LEU A 428 -24.47 -9.40 -0.41
CA LEU A 428 -24.11 -10.81 -0.55
C LEU A 428 -25.31 -11.76 -0.41
N LEU A 429 -26.38 -11.37 0.30
CA LEU A 429 -27.64 -12.14 0.33
C LEU A 429 -28.30 -12.27 -1.06
N HIS A 430 -28.07 -11.32 -1.97
CA HIS A 430 -28.60 -11.36 -3.35
C HIS A 430 -27.74 -12.15 -4.35
N TYR A 431 -26.78 -12.95 -3.87
CA TYR A 431 -25.87 -13.75 -4.71
C TYR A 431 -26.59 -14.61 -5.78
N LYS A 432 -27.81 -15.11 -5.52
CA LYS A 432 -28.59 -15.95 -6.46
C LYS A 432 -29.20 -15.21 -7.68
N GLU A 433 -29.39 -13.89 -7.63
CA GLU A 433 -30.36 -13.22 -8.52
C GLU A 433 -29.78 -12.53 -9.78
N GLY A 434 -28.56 -12.83 -10.26
CA GLY A 434 -28.11 -12.18 -11.51
C GLY A 434 -26.75 -12.50 -12.11
N THR A 435 -26.61 -12.03 -13.35
CA THR A 435 -25.62 -12.30 -14.43
C THR A 435 -24.14 -12.01 -14.11
N SER A 436 -23.24 -12.42 -15.03
CA SER A 436 -21.78 -12.33 -14.96
C SER A 436 -21.17 -10.95 -14.65
N ASP A 437 -21.90 -9.86 -14.91
CA ASP A 437 -21.48 -8.47 -14.60
C ASP A 437 -21.52 -8.16 -13.08
N ARG A 438 -22.18 -9.01 -12.27
CA ARG A 438 -22.27 -8.86 -10.79
C ARG A 438 -21.10 -9.46 -10.01
N ARG A 439 -20.23 -10.29 -10.61
CA ARG A 439 -19.15 -10.99 -9.87
C ARG A 439 -18.13 -10.01 -9.27
N TYR A 440 -17.82 -8.91 -9.96
CA TYR A 440 -16.92 -7.87 -9.46
C TYR A 440 -17.50 -7.12 -8.25
N ASN A 441 -18.79 -6.79 -8.28
CA ASN A 441 -19.47 -6.12 -7.16
C ASN A 441 -19.53 -7.03 -5.91
N LEU A 442 -19.71 -8.34 -6.10
CA LEU A 442 -19.74 -9.31 -5.01
C LEU A 442 -18.35 -9.59 -4.40
N THR A 443 -17.29 -9.48 -5.20
CA THR A 443 -15.91 -9.54 -4.69
C THR A 443 -15.64 -8.37 -3.77
N GLU A 444 -15.97 -7.14 -4.20
CA GLU A 444 -15.83 -5.95 -3.35
C GLU A 444 -16.68 -6.08 -2.08
N ALA A 445 -17.94 -6.53 -2.19
CA ALA A 445 -18.80 -6.73 -1.04
C ALA A 445 -18.23 -7.75 -0.03
N LEU A 446 -17.63 -8.84 -0.51
CA LEU A 446 -16.94 -9.82 0.33
C LEU A 446 -15.74 -9.19 1.06
N LEU A 447 -14.90 -8.45 0.35
CA LEU A 447 -13.70 -7.82 0.92
C LEU A 447 -14.06 -6.72 1.93
N PHE A 448 -15.02 -5.85 1.58
CA PHE A 448 -15.54 -4.83 2.48
C PHE A 448 -16.16 -5.44 3.74
N LEU A 449 -17.05 -6.44 3.60
CA LEU A 449 -17.65 -7.09 4.75
C LEU A 449 -16.58 -7.73 5.66
N SER A 450 -15.60 -8.40 5.06
CA SER A 450 -14.54 -9.09 5.81
C SER A 450 -13.67 -8.10 6.60
N HIS A 451 -13.34 -6.97 5.99
CA HIS A 451 -12.58 -5.90 6.64
C HIS A 451 -13.38 -5.20 7.74
N PHE A 452 -14.60 -4.73 7.43
CA PHE A 452 -15.44 -3.99 8.38
C PHE A 452 -15.92 -4.84 9.55
N MET A 453 -15.97 -6.17 9.39
CA MET A 453 -16.15 -7.09 10.52
C MET A 453 -14.95 -7.10 11.48
N GLY A 454 -13.73 -6.84 11.00
CA GLY A 454 -12.58 -6.53 11.85
C GLY A 454 -12.78 -5.19 12.55
N ASP A 455 -12.99 -4.12 11.80
CA ASP A 455 -13.09 -2.74 12.30
C ASP A 455 -14.15 -2.57 13.39
N ILE A 456 -15.36 -3.09 13.17
CA ILE A 456 -16.43 -2.98 14.16
C ILE A 456 -16.11 -3.68 15.49
N HIS A 457 -15.12 -4.60 15.50
CA HIS A 457 -14.62 -5.26 16.70
C HIS A 457 -13.45 -4.54 17.36
N GLN A 458 -12.80 -3.59 16.69
CA GLN A 458 -11.79 -2.70 17.26
C GLN A 458 -12.49 -1.71 18.20
N PRO A 459 -12.24 -1.75 19.52
CA PRO A 459 -12.92 -0.86 20.46
C PRO A 459 -12.82 0.63 20.10
N MET A 460 -11.63 1.11 19.72
CA MET A 460 -11.36 2.51 19.43
C MET A 460 -11.90 2.99 18.07
N HIS A 461 -12.40 2.09 17.21
CA HIS A 461 -13.20 2.48 16.03
C HIS A 461 -14.64 2.80 16.36
N VAL A 462 -15.09 2.46 17.56
CA VAL A 462 -16.38 2.89 18.10
C VAL A 462 -16.08 3.76 19.31
N GLY A 463 -15.41 4.87 19.03
CA GLY A 463 -14.80 5.77 20.01
C GLY A 463 -15.52 7.11 20.13
N PHE A 464 -14.85 8.08 20.74
CA PHE A 464 -15.41 9.42 20.93
C PHE A 464 -15.11 10.31 19.74
N THR A 465 -16.06 11.17 19.39
CA THR A 465 -15.90 12.10 18.26
C THR A 465 -14.78 13.11 18.50
N SER A 466 -14.69 13.66 19.72
CA SER A 466 -13.74 14.75 20.00
C SER A 466 -12.26 14.33 19.91
N ASP A 467 -11.98 13.05 20.15
CA ASP A 467 -10.62 12.51 20.10
C ASP A 467 -10.36 11.63 18.87
N GLU A 468 -11.30 11.62 17.92
CA GLU A 468 -11.25 10.82 16.70
C GLU A 468 -11.00 9.34 17.01
N GLY A 469 -11.69 8.81 18.01
CA GLY A 469 -11.48 7.45 18.51
C GLY A 469 -10.10 7.24 19.13
N GLY A 470 -9.58 8.25 19.84
CA GLY A 470 -8.27 8.25 20.48
C GLY A 470 -7.08 8.55 19.56
N ASN A 471 -7.29 8.92 18.29
CA ASN A 471 -6.20 9.31 17.38
C ASN A 471 -5.50 10.59 17.84
N THR A 472 -6.23 11.51 18.47
CA THR A 472 -5.66 12.78 18.96
C THR A 472 -5.04 12.67 20.36
N ILE A 473 -5.21 11.53 21.04
CA ILE A 473 -4.57 11.24 22.34
C ILE A 473 -3.15 10.72 22.07
N GLN A 474 -2.19 11.64 21.99
CA GLN A 474 -0.78 11.35 21.76
C GLN A 474 -0.15 10.82 23.05
N LEU A 475 0.64 9.75 22.98
CA LEU A 475 1.21 9.10 24.15
C LEU A 475 2.50 8.34 23.77
N HIS A 476 3.11 7.69 24.75
CA HIS A 476 4.22 6.77 24.49
C HIS A 476 3.75 5.34 24.72
N TRP A 477 4.01 4.45 23.76
CA TRP A 477 3.92 3.01 23.95
C TRP A 477 5.33 2.50 24.26
N PHE A 478 5.55 2.08 25.51
CA PHE A 478 6.88 1.91 26.07
C PHE A 478 7.78 3.11 25.75
N ARG A 479 8.84 2.91 24.95
CA ARG A 479 9.86 3.94 24.67
C ARG A 479 9.59 4.78 23.43
N HIS A 480 8.60 4.43 22.60
CA HIS A 480 8.32 5.15 21.35
C HIS A 480 7.00 5.92 21.42
N LYS A 481 6.92 7.00 20.63
CA LYS A 481 5.70 7.80 20.49
C LYS A 481 4.66 7.02 19.70
N SER A 482 3.40 7.13 20.12
CA SER A 482 2.22 6.56 19.47
C SER A 482 0.99 7.43 19.78
N ASN A 483 -0.19 6.99 19.38
CA ASN A 483 -1.47 7.52 19.88
C ASN A 483 -2.34 6.37 20.40
N LEU A 484 -3.38 6.68 21.19
CA LEU A 484 -4.21 5.65 21.83
C LEU A 484 -4.89 4.73 20.80
N HIS A 485 -5.37 5.27 19.69
CA HIS A 485 -5.98 4.47 18.63
C HIS A 485 -5.01 3.43 18.06
N HIS A 486 -3.82 3.88 17.67
CA HIS A 486 -2.75 3.02 17.15
C HIS A 486 -2.28 1.96 18.16
N VAL A 487 -2.34 2.26 19.47
CA VAL A 487 -2.06 1.27 20.51
C VAL A 487 -3.01 0.07 20.42
N TRP A 488 -4.31 0.33 20.23
CA TRP A 488 -5.32 -0.71 20.10
C TRP A 488 -5.29 -1.38 18.73
N ASP A 489 -5.06 -0.65 17.63
CA ASP A 489 -4.98 -1.22 16.28
C ASP A 489 -3.80 -2.15 16.09
N ARG A 490 -2.66 -1.87 16.75
CA ARG A 490 -1.38 -2.46 16.37
C ARG A 490 -0.46 -2.78 17.52
N GLU A 491 -0.18 -1.83 18.40
CA GLU A 491 0.95 -1.96 19.34
C GLU A 491 0.76 -3.12 20.32
N ILE A 492 -0.46 -3.34 20.83
CA ILE A 492 -0.76 -4.47 21.70
C ILE A 492 -0.52 -5.81 20.99
N ILE A 493 -0.92 -5.92 19.71
CA ILE A 493 -0.74 -7.14 18.93
C ILE A 493 0.76 -7.41 18.69
N LEU A 494 1.49 -6.39 18.23
CA LEU A 494 2.93 -6.54 17.95
C LEU A 494 3.74 -6.82 19.20
N THR A 495 3.38 -6.20 20.33
CA THR A 495 4.04 -6.45 21.62
C THR A 495 3.77 -7.89 22.08
N ALA A 496 2.54 -8.38 21.96
CA ALA A 496 2.21 -9.76 22.30
C ALA A 496 2.96 -10.77 21.42
N ALA A 497 2.96 -10.55 20.10
CA ALA A 497 3.70 -11.38 19.15
C ALA A 497 5.19 -11.42 19.49
N LYS A 498 5.79 -10.27 19.78
CA LYS A 498 7.20 -10.16 20.14
C LYS A 498 7.54 -10.86 21.46
N ASP A 499 6.78 -10.57 22.51
CA ASP A 499 7.14 -10.96 23.87
C ASP A 499 6.85 -12.44 24.15
N TYR A 500 5.83 -13.02 23.51
CA TYR A 500 5.38 -14.39 23.79
C TYR A 500 5.54 -15.36 22.62
N TYR A 501 5.71 -14.88 21.39
CA TYR A 501 5.66 -15.71 20.19
C TYR A 501 6.81 -15.46 19.23
N GLU A 502 7.93 -14.87 19.67
CA GLU A 502 9.13 -14.63 18.85
C GLU A 502 8.87 -13.78 17.57
N ASN A 503 7.84 -12.93 17.59
CA ASN A 503 7.28 -12.20 16.44
C ASN A 503 6.61 -13.09 15.38
N ASP A 504 6.29 -14.34 15.71
CA ASP A 504 5.52 -15.24 14.86
C ASP A 504 4.02 -15.02 15.07
N MET A 505 3.42 -14.37 14.07
CA MET A 505 1.97 -14.10 14.05
C MET A 505 1.14 -15.37 13.87
N ASP A 506 1.69 -16.43 13.27
CA ASP A 506 0.97 -17.70 13.10
C ASP A 506 0.86 -18.43 14.44
N LEU A 507 1.87 -18.37 15.30
CA LEU A 507 1.81 -18.91 16.66
C LEU A 507 0.79 -18.14 17.53
N LEU A 508 0.78 -16.81 17.46
CA LEU A 508 -0.24 -16.01 18.14
C LEU A 508 -1.64 -16.36 17.65
N LEU A 509 -1.84 -16.49 16.33
CA LEU A 509 -3.11 -16.90 15.74
C LEU A 509 -3.55 -18.29 16.21
N GLN A 510 -2.63 -19.26 16.25
CA GLN A 510 -2.91 -20.61 16.76
C GLN A 510 -3.36 -20.59 18.22
N GLU A 511 -2.74 -19.76 19.06
CA GLU A 511 -3.17 -19.59 20.45
C GLU A 511 -4.58 -19.01 20.55
N ILE A 512 -4.90 -17.97 19.76
CA ILE A 512 -6.25 -17.39 19.70
C ILE A 512 -7.26 -18.47 19.27
N GLN A 513 -6.93 -19.27 18.26
CA GLN A 513 -7.75 -20.37 17.78
C GLN A 513 -7.94 -21.48 18.83
N GLY A 514 -6.89 -21.86 19.54
CA GLY A 514 -6.97 -22.80 20.66
C GLY A 514 -7.93 -22.32 21.74
N ASN A 515 -7.88 -21.02 22.08
CA ASN A 515 -8.68 -20.45 23.15
C ASN A 515 -10.19 -20.46 22.89
N PHE A 516 -10.67 -20.26 21.66
CA PHE A 516 -12.11 -20.36 21.36
C PHE A 516 -12.56 -21.75 20.88
N THR A 517 -11.64 -22.66 20.52
CA THR A 517 -12.02 -24.03 20.15
C THR A 517 -12.11 -24.94 21.37
N ASN A 518 -11.08 -24.93 22.23
CA ASN A 518 -10.95 -25.85 23.37
C ASN A 518 -10.48 -25.17 24.66
N GLY A 519 -10.26 -23.86 24.65
CA GLY A 519 -9.71 -23.11 25.78
C GLY A 519 -10.74 -22.22 26.48
N VAL A 520 -10.28 -21.11 27.05
CA VAL A 520 -11.07 -20.24 27.95
C VAL A 520 -12.29 -19.57 27.33
N TRP A 521 -12.43 -19.58 26.00
CA TRP A 521 -13.57 -19.00 25.29
C TRP A 521 -14.45 -20.03 24.57
N SER A 522 -14.19 -21.34 24.72
CA SER A 522 -14.98 -22.38 24.04
C SER A 522 -16.48 -22.25 24.34
N ASP A 523 -16.83 -22.05 25.62
CA ASP A 523 -18.21 -21.97 26.08
C ASP A 523 -18.89 -20.66 25.61
N ASP A 524 -18.12 -19.58 25.51
CA ASP A 524 -18.57 -18.26 25.08
C ASP A 524 -18.92 -18.23 23.57
N THR A 525 -18.29 -19.08 22.75
CA THR A 525 -18.36 -19.02 21.28
C THR A 525 -19.79 -19.12 20.76
N SER A 526 -20.62 -19.95 21.40
CA SER A 526 -22.05 -20.08 21.08
C SER A 526 -22.79 -18.73 21.16
N SER A 527 -22.53 -17.96 22.22
CA SER A 527 -23.12 -16.63 22.44
C SER A 527 -22.59 -15.57 21.47
N TRP A 528 -21.39 -15.74 20.93
CA TRP A 528 -20.82 -14.82 19.93
C TRP A 528 -21.55 -14.93 18.60
N THR A 529 -21.98 -16.15 18.25
CA THR A 529 -22.76 -16.47 17.05
C THR A 529 -24.27 -16.28 17.23
N ASP A 530 -24.73 -15.93 18.43
CA ASP A 530 -26.14 -15.63 18.66
C ASP A 530 -26.51 -14.29 18.01
N CYS A 531 -27.19 -14.42 16.87
CA CYS A 531 -27.56 -13.35 15.97
C CYS A 531 -28.84 -13.75 15.21
N ALA A 532 -30.02 -13.44 15.73
CA ALA A 532 -31.29 -13.82 15.11
C ALA A 532 -31.45 -13.21 13.71
N ASP A 533 -31.20 -11.90 13.59
CA ASP A 533 -31.21 -11.14 12.34
C ASP A 533 -29.81 -10.57 12.05
N LEU A 534 -29.21 -11.03 10.95
CA LEU A 534 -27.88 -10.62 10.48
C LEU A 534 -27.76 -9.10 10.32
N LEU A 535 -28.84 -8.42 9.95
CA LEU A 535 -28.83 -6.98 9.68
C LEU A 535 -28.91 -6.13 10.97
N SER A 536 -29.26 -6.74 12.10
CA SER A 536 -29.35 -6.08 13.42
C SER A 536 -28.10 -6.26 14.27
N CYS A 537 -27.35 -7.34 14.04
CA CYS A 537 -26.18 -7.71 14.84
C CYS A 537 -25.00 -6.71 14.83
N PRO A 538 -24.76 -5.93 13.77
CA PRO A 538 -23.74 -4.88 13.81
C PRO A 538 -23.95 -3.89 14.97
N VAL A 539 -25.19 -3.64 15.39
CA VAL A 539 -25.50 -2.79 16.55
C VAL A 539 -24.98 -3.39 17.86
N LYS A 540 -25.13 -4.72 18.04
CA LYS A 540 -24.58 -5.45 19.19
C LYS A 540 -23.04 -5.34 19.20
N TYR A 541 -22.40 -5.52 18.05
CA TYR A 541 -20.94 -5.50 17.95
C TYR A 541 -20.36 -4.12 18.25
N ALA A 542 -20.98 -3.06 17.71
CA ALA A 542 -20.59 -1.68 17.99
C ALA A 542 -20.80 -1.32 19.47
N THR A 543 -21.92 -1.74 20.06
CA THR A 543 -22.20 -1.53 21.50
C THR A 543 -21.14 -2.20 22.38
N GLU A 544 -20.73 -3.42 22.06
CA GLU A 544 -19.65 -4.12 22.76
C GLU A 544 -18.31 -3.38 22.62
N SER A 545 -17.95 -2.90 21.42
CA SER A 545 -16.72 -2.15 21.15
C SER A 545 -16.66 -0.86 21.96
N LEU A 546 -17.73 -0.05 21.95
CA LEU A 546 -17.80 1.20 22.72
C LEU A 546 -17.69 0.95 24.24
N ASN A 547 -18.35 -0.09 24.74
CA ASN A 547 -18.25 -0.46 26.16
C ASN A 547 -16.81 -0.81 26.55
N LEU A 548 -16.06 -1.47 25.65
CA LEU A 548 -14.65 -1.78 25.87
C LEU A 548 -13.76 -0.55 25.74
N ALA A 549 -14.02 0.34 24.78
CA ALA A 549 -13.30 1.61 24.63
C ALA A 549 -13.41 2.44 25.92
N CYS A 550 -14.63 2.60 26.45
CA CYS A 550 -14.86 3.32 27.70
C CYS A 550 -14.25 2.63 28.92
N LYS A 551 -14.42 1.30 29.05
CA LYS A 551 -13.98 0.57 30.24
C LYS A 551 -12.47 0.38 30.30
N TRP A 552 -11.82 0.20 29.15
CA TRP A 552 -10.45 -0.27 29.05
C TRP A 552 -9.56 0.62 28.19
N GLY A 553 -10.08 1.17 27.09
CA GLY A 553 -9.36 2.06 26.15
C GLY A 553 -8.96 3.37 26.81
N TYR A 554 -9.92 4.26 27.01
CA TYR A 554 -9.66 5.59 27.59
C TYR A 554 -9.19 5.55 29.04
N LYS A 555 -9.47 4.48 29.78
CA LYS A 555 -9.16 4.37 31.20
C LYS A 555 -7.64 4.35 31.44
N GLY A 556 -7.12 5.47 31.94
CA GLY A 556 -5.69 5.65 32.27
C GLY A 556 -4.81 6.04 31.08
N ALA A 557 -5.41 6.40 29.94
CA ALA A 557 -4.71 6.85 28.74
C ALA A 557 -4.89 8.36 28.55
N GLU A 558 -4.06 9.14 29.22
CA GLU A 558 -4.03 10.60 29.09
C GLU A 558 -2.96 11.06 28.07
N ASN A 559 -3.14 12.26 27.52
CA ASN A 559 -2.20 12.83 26.56
C ASN A 559 -0.79 12.98 27.20
N GLY A 560 0.24 12.48 26.54
CA GLY A 560 1.63 12.43 27.00
C GLY A 560 1.96 11.27 27.94
N ALA A 561 0.99 10.44 28.35
CA ALA A 561 1.24 9.31 29.24
C ALA A 561 2.18 8.26 28.60
N MET A 562 2.87 7.48 29.43
CA MET A 562 3.60 6.30 28.98
C MET A 562 2.79 5.05 29.35
N LEU A 563 2.27 4.38 28.34
CA LEU A 563 1.62 3.09 28.47
C LEU A 563 2.67 1.99 28.29
N ALA A 564 2.82 1.13 29.29
CA ALA A 564 3.81 0.04 29.31
C ALA A 564 3.15 -1.25 29.84
N ASP A 565 3.88 -2.05 30.61
CA ASP A 565 3.49 -3.38 31.05
C ASP A 565 2.10 -3.46 31.69
N ASP A 566 1.76 -2.54 32.59
CA ASP A 566 0.46 -2.56 33.29
C ASP A 566 -0.72 -2.41 32.32
N TYR A 567 -0.59 -1.49 31.36
CA TYR A 567 -1.62 -1.28 30.34
C TYR A 567 -1.63 -2.46 29.35
N PHE A 568 -0.47 -2.89 28.88
CA PHE A 568 -0.32 -4.01 27.97
C PHE A 568 -0.93 -5.31 28.52
N ASN A 569 -0.47 -5.76 29.68
CA ASN A 569 -0.87 -7.04 30.26
C ASN A 569 -2.37 -7.13 30.54
N SER A 570 -3.00 -6.00 30.91
CA SER A 570 -4.42 -5.96 31.22
C SER A 570 -5.33 -5.81 30.00
N ARG A 571 -4.85 -5.26 28.88
CA ARG A 571 -5.65 -5.04 27.65
C ARG A 571 -5.40 -6.09 26.57
N MET A 572 -4.25 -6.75 26.58
CA MET A 572 -3.89 -7.78 25.61
C MET A 572 -4.93 -8.91 25.50
N PRO A 573 -5.46 -9.51 26.60
CA PRO A 573 -6.51 -10.53 26.50
C PRO A 573 -7.82 -10.02 25.86
N ILE A 574 -8.11 -8.72 25.99
CA ILE A 574 -9.31 -8.09 25.41
C ILE A 574 -9.14 -7.96 23.90
N VAL A 575 -7.99 -7.46 23.46
CA VAL A 575 -7.63 -7.36 22.04
C VAL A 575 -7.72 -8.74 21.37
N MET A 576 -7.12 -9.77 21.97
CA MET A 576 -7.16 -11.13 21.41
C MET A 576 -8.59 -11.68 21.33
N LYS A 577 -9.42 -11.41 22.36
CA LYS A 577 -10.84 -11.79 22.34
C LYS A 577 -11.61 -11.08 21.23
N ARG A 578 -11.32 -9.81 20.95
CA ARG A 578 -11.99 -9.06 19.86
C ARG A 578 -11.58 -9.54 18.48
N VAL A 579 -10.32 -9.88 18.26
CA VAL A 579 -9.85 -10.53 17.02
C VAL A 579 -10.58 -11.87 16.80
N ALA A 580 -10.70 -12.69 17.85
CA ALA A 580 -11.44 -13.95 17.81
C ALA A 580 -12.92 -13.75 17.49
N GLN A 581 -13.59 -12.83 18.19
CA GLN A 581 -15.00 -12.51 17.97
C GLN A 581 -15.27 -12.02 16.56
N GLY A 582 -14.41 -11.14 16.01
CA GLY A 582 -14.50 -10.67 14.63
C GLY A 582 -14.46 -11.82 13.64
N GLY A 583 -13.50 -12.75 13.80
CA GLY A 583 -13.34 -13.89 12.89
C GLY A 583 -14.50 -14.89 12.98
N VAL A 584 -14.90 -15.26 14.20
CA VAL A 584 -16.02 -16.19 14.44
C VAL A 584 -17.33 -15.63 13.88
N ARG A 585 -17.60 -14.33 14.09
CA ARG A 585 -18.82 -13.68 13.61
C ARG A 585 -18.81 -13.49 12.09
N LEU A 586 -17.66 -13.16 11.50
CA LEU A 586 -17.52 -13.10 10.04
C LEU A 586 -17.81 -14.48 9.41
N ALA A 587 -17.25 -15.56 9.96
CA ALA A 587 -17.56 -16.91 9.51
C ALA A 587 -19.05 -17.25 9.63
N MET A 588 -19.67 -16.89 10.75
CA MET A 588 -21.11 -17.09 10.96
C MET A 588 -21.94 -16.35 9.90
N ILE A 589 -21.63 -15.07 9.62
CA ILE A 589 -22.34 -14.29 8.59
C ILE A 589 -22.19 -14.94 7.22
N LEU A 590 -20.95 -15.19 6.78
CA LEU A 590 -20.67 -15.80 5.47
C LEU A 590 -21.31 -17.18 5.34
N ASN A 591 -21.24 -18.01 6.39
CA ASN A 591 -21.89 -19.31 6.42
C ASN A 591 -23.40 -19.17 6.25
N ARG A 592 -24.08 -18.22 6.91
CA ARG A 592 -25.53 -18.06 6.76
C ARG A 592 -25.94 -17.43 5.44
N VAL A 593 -25.16 -16.49 4.93
CA VAL A 593 -25.39 -15.82 3.64
C VAL A 593 -25.29 -16.80 2.48
N PHE A 594 -24.30 -17.70 2.50
CA PHE A 594 -24.06 -18.65 1.41
C PHE A 594 -24.60 -20.08 1.67
N SER A 595 -24.96 -20.48 2.89
CA SER A 595 -25.57 -21.83 3.11
C SER A 595 -26.95 -21.96 2.45
N SER A 596 -27.70 -20.87 2.27
CA SER A 596 -28.97 -20.87 1.55
C SER A 596 -28.79 -21.07 0.02
N THR A 597 -27.55 -21.01 -0.48
CA THR A 597 -27.24 -21.13 -1.91
C THR A 597 -26.81 -22.52 -2.34
N VAL A 598 -26.29 -23.34 -1.42
CA VAL A 598 -25.70 -24.66 -1.75
C VAL A 598 -26.73 -25.80 -1.80
N VAL A 599 -27.86 -25.67 -1.10
CA VAL A 599 -28.85 -26.77 -0.97
C VAL A 599 -29.57 -27.11 -2.30
N GLU A 600 -29.50 -26.27 -3.34
CA GLU A 600 -30.22 -26.49 -4.61
C GLU A 600 -29.35 -26.93 -5.81
N GLU A 601 -28.02 -26.78 -5.77
CA GLU A 601 -27.15 -27.20 -6.88
C GLU A 601 -26.31 -28.43 -6.49
N GLY A 602 -26.87 -29.61 -6.79
CA GLY A 602 -26.07 -30.82 -6.89
C GLY A 602 -25.07 -30.69 -8.04
N PHE A 603 -23.79 -30.51 -7.74
CA PHE A 603 -22.72 -30.52 -8.73
C PHE A 603 -22.57 -31.94 -9.33
N PRO A 604 -22.57 -32.10 -10.67
CA PRO A 604 -22.19 -33.36 -11.28
C PRO A 604 -20.68 -33.60 -11.13
N ALA A 605 -20.31 -34.84 -10.80
CA ALA A 605 -18.92 -35.26 -10.62
C ALA A 605 -18.10 -35.11 -11.91
N PRO A 606 -16.82 -34.72 -11.84
CA PRO A 606 -15.97 -34.61 -13.02
C PRO A 606 -15.60 -36.01 -13.55
N ALA A 607 -15.74 -36.17 -14.87
CA ALA A 607 -15.31 -37.34 -15.64
C ALA A 607 -13.80 -37.32 -15.95
#